data_AF-A0A8H4ZKJ7-F1
#
_entry.id   AF-A0A8H4ZKJ7-F1
#
_cell.length_a   1.000
_cell.length_b   1.000
_cell.length_c   1.000
_cell.angle_alpha   90.00
_cell.angle_beta   90.00
_cell.angle_gamma   90.00
#
_symmetry.space_group_name_H-M   'P 1'
#
loop_
_entity.id
_entity.type
_entity.pdbx_description
1 polymer ?
#
loop_
_entity_poly.entity_id
_entity_poly.type
_entity_poly.pdbx_seq_one_letter_code
_entity_poly.pdbx_strand_id
1 'polypeptide(L)'
;MERFKKNLASELSAASEVGHDWGRIPDLFSFLSNLILRANVEALYGEHLLRICPTFCQDFWNFYKAFPNISKGLPRWLVPSSYQARDEMHKNFDRWRTWCSENYNWDNDGLRDIEYEPIWGTQYVRKMIQRHEALGLSNNGVAVVMLGYFFVYVHVHSLSRSTFALLFRHEGCRSEKRPRDRCLPNTVLWQTPFPQLCG
;
A
#
# COMPACT_ATOMS: atom_id res chain seq x y z
N MET A 1 4.22 -12.60 1.28
CA MET A 1 4.14 -12.18 2.69
C MET A 1 5.52 -11.99 3.33
N GLU A 2 6.46 -12.93 3.17
CA GLU A 2 7.80 -12.81 3.79
C GLU A 2 8.60 -11.58 3.33
N ARG A 3 8.50 -11.19 2.05
CA ARG A 3 9.12 -9.94 1.54
C ARG A 3 8.60 -8.69 2.27
N PHE A 4 7.28 -8.57 2.41
CA PHE A 4 6.69 -7.46 3.16
C PHE A 4 7.20 -7.39 4.60
N LYS A 5 7.25 -8.53 5.31
CA LYS A 5 7.77 -8.57 6.69
C LYS A 5 9.24 -8.13 6.75
N LYS A 6 10.07 -8.61 5.82
CA LYS A 6 11.49 -8.22 5.71
C LYS A 6 11.63 -6.72 5.46
N ASN A 7 10.89 -6.18 4.49
CA ASN A 7 10.96 -4.75 4.14
C ASN A 7 10.45 -3.90 5.31
N LEU A 8 9.37 -4.29 5.97
CA LEU A 8 8.84 -3.58 7.13
C LEU A 8 9.84 -3.59 8.30
N ALA A 9 10.50 -4.71 8.58
CA ALA A 9 11.53 -4.79 9.61
C ALA A 9 12.72 -3.87 9.28
N SER A 10 13.13 -3.82 8.02
CA SER A 10 14.18 -2.91 7.55
C SER A 10 13.79 -1.45 7.75
N GLU A 11 12.60 -1.05 7.31
CA GLU A 11 12.06 0.31 7.46
C GLU A 11 11.93 0.71 8.93
N LEU A 12 11.46 -0.20 9.80
CA LEU A 12 11.37 0.03 11.24
C LEU A 12 12.76 0.24 11.88
N SER A 13 13.76 -0.54 11.47
CA SER A 13 15.12 -0.40 12.00
C SER A 13 15.84 0.86 11.53
N ALA A 14 15.44 1.38 10.36
CA ALA A 14 15.99 2.61 9.79
C ALA A 14 15.28 3.88 10.29
N ALA A 15 14.12 3.75 10.93
CA ALA A 15 13.34 4.88 11.42
C ALA A 15 14.02 5.57 12.60
N SER A 16 14.45 6.81 12.38
CA SER A 16 15.12 7.66 13.39
C SER A 16 14.27 7.94 14.63
N GLU A 17 12.95 7.86 14.48
CA GLU A 17 11.94 8.07 15.51
C GLU A 17 11.88 6.90 16.51
N VAL A 18 12.47 5.76 16.17
CA VAL A 18 12.60 4.59 17.04
C VAL A 18 14.01 4.59 17.63
N GLY A 19 14.15 5.24 18.79
CA GLY A 19 15.38 5.20 19.58
C GLY A 19 15.58 3.86 20.30
N HIS A 20 16.74 3.72 20.97
CA HIS A 20 17.03 2.57 21.83
C HIS A 20 16.26 2.62 23.17
N ASP A 21 15.77 3.81 23.54
CA ASP A 21 15.02 4.06 24.77
C ASP A 21 13.54 4.33 24.49
N TRP A 22 12.72 4.24 25.54
CA TRP A 22 11.29 4.55 25.47
C TRP A 22 11.06 6.00 25.03
N GLY A 23 10.63 6.17 23.78
CA GLY A 23 10.28 7.45 23.19
C GLY A 23 8.77 7.65 23.03
N ARG A 24 8.36 8.89 22.76
CA ARG A 24 6.98 9.21 22.39
C ARG A 24 6.90 9.47 20.90
N ILE A 25 6.08 8.68 20.20
CA ILE A 25 5.71 8.95 18.81
C ILE A 25 4.43 9.80 18.82
N PRO A 26 4.45 11.04 18.32
CA PRO A 26 3.31 11.97 18.42
C PRO A 26 2.11 11.53 17.57
N ASP A 27 2.37 10.93 16.40
CA ASP A 27 1.33 10.37 15.54
C ASP A 27 1.71 8.94 15.10
N LEU A 28 1.29 7.98 15.92
CA LEU A 28 1.54 6.56 15.66
C LEU A 28 0.87 6.08 14.37
N PHE A 29 -0.29 6.64 14.00
CA PHE A 29 -1.02 6.25 12.80
C PHE A 29 -0.22 6.62 11.57
N SER A 30 0.18 7.90 11.44
CA SER A 30 0.94 8.37 10.29
C SER A 30 2.30 7.70 10.22
N PHE A 31 2.97 7.50 11.37
CA PHE A 31 4.24 6.79 11.43
C PHE A 31 4.13 5.36 10.87
N LEU A 32 3.26 4.53 11.44
CA LEU A 32 3.11 3.13 11.01
C LEU A 32 2.57 3.02 9.59
N SER A 33 1.59 3.84 9.23
CA SER A 33 0.96 3.81 7.92
C SER A 33 1.96 4.11 6.81
N ASN A 34 2.89 5.05 7.03
CA ASN A 34 3.95 5.35 6.07
C ASN A 34 4.95 4.22 5.90
N LEU A 35 5.43 3.61 7.00
CA LEU A 35 6.35 2.47 6.94
C LEU A 35 5.70 1.27 6.24
N ILE A 36 4.45 0.98 6.59
CA ILE A 36 3.67 -0.10 5.98
C ILE A 36 3.45 0.18 4.50
N LEU A 37 3.10 1.41 4.12
CA LEU A 37 2.89 1.80 2.72
C LEU A 37 4.16 1.56 1.92
N ARG A 38 5.30 2.08 2.39
CA ARG A 38 6.60 1.94 1.72
C ARG A 38 6.99 0.48 1.53
N ALA A 39 6.95 -0.31 2.60
CA ALA A 39 7.28 -1.74 2.56
C ALA A 39 6.37 -2.52 1.59
N ASN A 40 5.09 -2.16 1.49
CA ASN A 40 4.15 -2.78 0.54
C ASN A 40 4.43 -2.41 -0.90
N VAL A 41 4.75 -1.13 -1.15
CA VAL A 41 5.08 -0.65 -2.49
C VAL A 41 6.24 -1.45 -3.06
N GLU A 42 7.33 -1.57 -2.30
CA GLU A 42 8.50 -2.34 -2.73
C GLU A 42 8.19 -3.83 -2.89
N ALA A 43 7.45 -4.41 -1.94
CA ALA A 43 7.13 -5.84 -1.97
C ALA A 43 6.22 -6.23 -3.16
N LEU A 44 5.38 -5.31 -3.66
CA LEU A 44 4.44 -5.56 -4.74
C LEU A 44 4.95 -5.13 -6.12
N TYR A 45 5.47 -3.92 -6.22
CA TYR A 45 5.85 -3.25 -7.47
C TYR A 45 7.36 -3.26 -7.73
N GLY A 46 8.13 -3.94 -6.87
CA GLY A 46 9.57 -4.07 -7.03
C GLY A 46 10.35 -2.95 -6.37
N GLU A 47 11.68 -3.05 -6.44
CA GLU A 47 12.61 -2.23 -5.66
C GLU A 47 12.87 -0.86 -6.29
N HIS A 48 12.39 -0.64 -7.51
CA HIS A 48 12.71 0.55 -8.29
C HIS A 48 11.62 1.63 -8.28
N LEU A 49 10.36 1.31 -7.94
CA LEU A 49 9.26 2.27 -7.99
C LEU A 49 9.55 3.52 -7.15
N LEU A 50 10.01 3.36 -5.91
CA LEU A 50 10.31 4.48 -5.02
C LEU A 50 11.63 5.20 -5.38
N ARG A 51 12.52 4.55 -6.12
CA ARG A 51 13.74 5.19 -6.66
C ARG A 51 13.41 6.10 -7.83
N ILE A 52 12.47 5.67 -8.69
CA ILE A 52 12.02 6.43 -9.87
C ILE A 52 11.05 7.53 -9.46
N CYS A 53 10.15 7.22 -8.52
CA CYS A 53 9.13 8.13 -8.01
C CYS A 53 9.31 8.32 -6.50
N PRO A 54 10.28 9.16 -6.05
CA PRO A 54 10.56 9.34 -4.62
C PRO A 54 9.39 9.96 -3.86
N THR A 55 8.53 10.72 -4.53
CA THR A 55 7.33 11.34 -3.93
C THR A 55 6.11 10.43 -3.93
N PHE A 56 6.19 9.20 -4.47
CA PHE A 56 5.04 8.32 -4.70
C PHE A 56 4.15 8.12 -3.46
N CYS A 57 4.74 7.84 -2.30
CA CYS A 57 3.96 7.66 -1.06
C CYS A 57 3.24 8.94 -0.63
N GLN A 58 3.90 10.10 -0.78
CA GLN A 58 3.28 11.39 -0.46
C GLN A 58 2.14 11.72 -1.42
N ASP A 59 2.34 11.48 -2.71
CA ASP A 59 1.33 11.66 -3.76
C ASP A 59 0.14 10.75 -3.52
N PHE A 60 0.38 9.51 -3.06
CA PHE A 60 -0.68 8.59 -2.67
C PHE A 60 -1.53 9.14 -1.52
N TRP A 61 -0.91 9.69 -0.46
CA TRP A 61 -1.66 10.27 0.65
C TRP A 61 -2.44 11.52 0.24
N ASN A 62 -1.91 12.32 -0.68
CA ASN A 62 -2.62 13.45 -1.26
C ASN A 62 -3.85 12.98 -2.05
N PHE A 63 -3.69 11.94 -2.87
CA PHE A 63 -4.81 11.30 -3.57
C PHE A 63 -5.82 10.68 -2.59
N TYR A 64 -5.36 9.99 -1.55
CA TYR A 64 -6.21 9.36 -0.54
C TYR A 64 -7.11 10.39 0.17
N LYS A 65 -6.55 11.56 0.52
CA LYS A 65 -7.32 12.69 1.09
C LYS A 65 -8.30 13.31 0.08
N ALA A 66 -7.93 13.34 -1.20
CA ALA A 66 -8.76 13.87 -2.28
C ALA A 66 -9.87 12.90 -2.74
N PHE A 67 -9.70 11.60 -2.50
CA PHE A 67 -10.59 10.55 -3.00
C PHE A 67 -12.06 10.77 -2.69
N PRO A 68 -12.49 11.21 -1.49
CA PRO A 68 -13.90 11.49 -1.20
C PRO A 68 -14.55 12.52 -2.12
N ASN A 69 -13.81 13.49 -2.63
CA ASN A 69 -14.35 14.48 -3.58
C ASN A 69 -14.53 13.87 -4.96
N ILE A 70 -13.58 13.03 -5.38
CA ILE A 70 -13.60 12.33 -6.68
C ILE A 70 -14.72 11.28 -6.68
N SER A 71 -14.87 10.50 -5.60
CA SER A 71 -15.87 9.43 -5.50
C SER A 71 -17.31 9.95 -5.46
N LYS A 72 -17.53 11.16 -4.94
CA LYS A 72 -18.81 11.87 -5.01
C LYS A 72 -19.15 12.37 -6.43
N GLY A 73 -18.24 12.23 -7.39
CA GLY A 73 -18.44 12.71 -8.76
C GLY A 73 -18.43 14.23 -8.88
N LEU A 74 -17.81 14.94 -7.93
CA LEU A 74 -17.70 16.40 -8.01
C LEU A 74 -16.92 16.79 -9.27
N PRO A 75 -17.39 17.76 -10.06
CA PRO A 75 -16.74 18.09 -11.32
C PRO A 75 -15.36 18.73 -11.09
N ARG A 76 -14.48 18.54 -12.07
CA ARG A 76 -13.06 18.91 -11.99
C ARG A 76 -12.81 20.41 -11.77
N TRP A 77 -13.70 21.28 -12.23
CA TRP A 77 -13.62 22.72 -12.00
C TRP A 77 -13.96 23.12 -10.57
N LEU A 78 -14.74 22.29 -9.84
CA LEU A 78 -15.11 22.54 -8.45
C LEU A 78 -14.03 22.09 -7.48
N VAL A 79 -13.35 20.98 -7.79
CA VAL A 79 -12.29 20.39 -6.96
C VAL A 79 -11.01 20.11 -7.75
N PRO A 80 -10.41 21.14 -8.39
CA PRO A 80 -9.29 20.95 -9.30
C PRO A 80 -8.07 20.30 -8.63
N SER A 81 -7.80 20.65 -7.37
CA SER A 81 -6.71 20.07 -6.58
C SER A 81 -6.89 18.56 -6.34
N SER A 82 -8.14 18.09 -6.21
CA SER A 82 -8.41 16.66 -6.01
C SER A 82 -8.08 15.85 -7.26
N TYR A 83 -8.45 16.37 -8.44
CA TYR A 83 -8.10 15.72 -9.71
C TYR A 83 -6.61 15.85 -10.04
N GLN A 84 -5.94 16.93 -9.63
CA GLN A 84 -4.48 17.04 -9.75
C GLN A 84 -3.78 15.95 -8.94
N ALA A 85 -4.19 15.70 -7.69
CA ALA A 85 -3.60 14.64 -6.87
C ALA A 85 -3.74 13.25 -7.51
N ARG A 86 -4.89 12.96 -8.14
CA ARG A 86 -5.09 11.72 -8.91
C ARG A 86 -4.17 11.65 -10.12
N ASP A 87 -4.07 12.75 -10.87
CA ASP A 87 -3.30 12.78 -12.10
C ASP A 87 -1.78 12.69 -11.84
N GLU A 88 -1.28 13.22 -10.72
CA GLU A 88 0.11 12.98 -10.28
C GLU A 88 0.38 11.49 -10.01
N MET A 89 -0.56 10.78 -9.38
CA MET A 89 -0.44 9.34 -9.21
C MET A 89 -0.39 8.58 -10.55
N HIS A 90 -1.20 8.98 -11.53
CA HIS A 90 -1.13 8.39 -12.87
C HIS A 90 0.23 8.63 -13.53
N LYS A 91 0.77 9.86 -13.42
CA LYS A 91 2.12 10.18 -13.94
C LYS A 91 3.20 9.33 -13.30
N ASN A 92 3.12 9.09 -11.99
CA ASN A 92 4.08 8.25 -11.29
C ASN A 92 4.05 6.80 -11.81
N PHE A 93 2.86 6.21 -11.98
CA PHE A 93 2.74 4.87 -12.55
C PHE A 93 3.22 4.82 -14.00
N ASP A 94 2.94 5.84 -14.79
CA ASP A 94 3.37 5.90 -16.18
C ASP A 94 4.91 5.98 -16.32
N ARG A 95 5.55 6.84 -15.51
CA ARG A 95 7.02 6.94 -15.42
C ARG A 95 7.65 5.60 -15.04
N TRP A 96 7.12 4.96 -14.00
CA TRP A 96 7.61 3.66 -13.54
C TRP A 96 7.45 2.59 -14.63
N ARG A 97 6.27 2.45 -15.23
CA ARG A 97 6.04 1.45 -16.29
C ARG A 97 6.94 1.65 -17.50
N THR A 98 7.13 2.90 -17.91
CA THR A 98 8.01 3.24 -19.04
C THR A 98 9.42 2.77 -18.74
N TRP A 99 9.96 3.14 -17.57
CA TRP A 99 11.28 2.69 -17.14
C TRP A 99 11.37 1.15 -17.05
N CYS A 100 10.37 0.49 -16.48
CA CYS A 100 10.36 -0.96 -16.37
C CYS A 100 10.35 -1.64 -17.75
N SER A 101 9.62 -1.08 -18.72
CA SER A 101 9.55 -1.62 -20.08
C SER A 101 10.88 -1.49 -20.83
N GLU A 102 11.63 -0.41 -20.58
CA GLU A 102 12.95 -0.19 -21.17
C GLU A 102 14.04 -1.08 -20.55
N ASN A 103 13.88 -1.49 -19.30
CA ASN A 103 14.91 -2.22 -18.54
C ASN A 103 14.60 -3.72 -18.38
N TYR A 104 13.40 -4.17 -18.75
CA TYR A 104 12.99 -5.56 -18.62
C TYR A 104 13.11 -6.31 -19.94
N ASN A 105 13.81 -7.44 -19.91
CA ASN A 105 13.94 -8.32 -21.07
C ASN A 105 12.72 -9.26 -21.18
N TRP A 106 11.80 -8.92 -22.07
CA TRP A 106 10.58 -9.70 -22.34
C TRP A 106 10.84 -11.06 -23.00
N ASP A 107 11.97 -11.25 -23.66
CA ASP A 107 12.31 -12.47 -24.40
C ASP A 107 12.89 -13.57 -23.50
N ASN A 108 13.03 -13.31 -22.21
CA ASN A 108 13.50 -14.29 -21.24
C ASN A 108 12.33 -15.10 -20.67
N ASP A 109 12.07 -16.27 -21.25
CA ASP A 109 11.05 -17.21 -20.80
C ASP A 109 11.18 -17.58 -19.31
N GLY A 110 12.42 -17.59 -18.79
CA GLY A 110 12.71 -17.84 -17.38
C GLY A 110 12.17 -16.77 -16.43
N LEU A 111 11.88 -15.54 -16.90
CA LEU A 111 11.32 -14.44 -16.09
C LEU A 111 9.79 -14.39 -16.13
N ARG A 112 9.15 -15.16 -17.01
CA ARG A 112 7.69 -15.13 -17.20
C ARG A 112 6.93 -15.75 -16.03
N ASP A 113 7.46 -16.85 -15.50
CA ASP A 113 6.80 -17.64 -14.45
C ASP A 113 7.33 -17.40 -13.02
N ILE A 114 8.29 -16.48 -12.85
CA ILE A 114 8.80 -16.18 -11.51
C ILE A 114 7.77 -15.38 -10.71
N GLU A 115 7.64 -15.73 -9.43
CA GLU A 115 6.72 -15.06 -8.51
C GLU A 115 7.10 -13.59 -8.27
N TYR A 116 8.39 -13.24 -8.35
CA TYR A 116 8.90 -11.89 -8.11
C TYR A 116 10.21 -11.62 -8.83
N GLU A 117 10.38 -10.41 -9.37
CA GLU A 117 11.67 -9.84 -9.74
C GLU A 117 11.76 -8.34 -9.41
N PRO A 118 12.98 -7.77 -9.33
CA PRO A 118 13.17 -6.42 -8.80
C PRO A 118 12.57 -5.26 -9.63
N ILE A 119 12.40 -5.40 -10.95
CA ILE A 119 11.98 -4.33 -11.88
C ILE A 119 10.46 -4.11 -11.83
N TRP A 120 9.65 -5.13 -12.12
CA TRP A 120 8.19 -5.03 -12.06
C TRP A 120 7.58 -5.52 -10.75
N GLY A 121 8.38 -6.16 -9.90
CA GLY A 121 7.91 -6.74 -8.65
C GLY A 121 7.26 -8.09 -8.84
N THR A 122 6.06 -8.24 -8.30
CA THR A 122 5.34 -9.53 -8.25
C THR A 122 4.76 -9.94 -9.61
N GLN A 123 4.64 -11.25 -9.81
CA GLN A 123 3.95 -11.81 -10.98
C GLN A 123 2.52 -11.30 -11.09
N TYR A 124 1.85 -11.09 -9.96
CA TYR A 124 0.51 -10.51 -9.90
C TYR A 124 0.42 -9.15 -10.61
N VAL A 125 1.35 -8.23 -10.31
CA VAL A 125 1.38 -6.90 -10.94
C VAL A 125 1.65 -7.01 -12.43
N ARG A 126 2.64 -7.81 -12.85
CA ARG A 126 2.94 -8.03 -14.28
C ARG A 126 1.75 -8.58 -15.05
N LYS A 127 1.15 -9.67 -14.56
CA LYS A 127 -0.03 -10.30 -15.20
C LYS A 127 -1.24 -9.37 -15.24
N MET A 128 -1.43 -8.56 -14.19
CA MET A 128 -2.51 -7.57 -14.17
C MET A 128 -2.31 -6.52 -15.27
N ILE A 129 -1.10 -5.99 -15.44
CA ILE A 129 -0.79 -5.00 -16.48
C ILE A 129 -0.98 -5.61 -17.87
N GLN A 130 -0.33 -6.75 -18.14
CA GLN A 130 -0.43 -7.47 -19.42
C GLN A 130 -1.89 -7.77 -19.79
N ARG A 131 -2.72 -8.18 -18.83
CA ARG A 131 -4.13 -8.47 -19.08
C ARG A 131 -4.89 -7.21 -19.52
N HIS A 132 -4.65 -6.07 -18.90
CA HIS A 132 -5.35 -4.83 -19.25
C HIS A 132 -4.84 -4.27 -20.58
N GLU A 133 -3.56 -4.42 -20.89
CA GLU A 133 -3.01 -4.10 -22.21
C GLU A 133 -3.60 -5.00 -23.31
N ALA A 134 -3.74 -6.30 -23.05
CA ALA A 134 -4.38 -7.25 -23.97
C ALA A 134 -5.87 -6.97 -24.22
N LEU A 135 -6.54 -6.24 -23.31
CA LEU A 135 -7.91 -5.76 -23.50
C LEU A 135 -7.97 -4.47 -24.35
N GLY A 136 -6.84 -3.97 -24.84
CA GLY A 136 -6.75 -2.77 -25.67
C GLY A 136 -6.83 -1.46 -24.89
N LEU A 137 -6.59 -1.46 -23.57
CA LEU A 137 -6.53 -0.22 -22.80
C LEU A 137 -5.30 0.59 -23.24
N SER A 138 -5.48 1.91 -23.32
CA SER A 138 -4.35 2.82 -23.49
C SER A 138 -3.44 2.81 -22.28
N ASN A 139 -2.20 3.27 -22.44
CA ASN A 139 -1.23 3.45 -21.34
C ASN A 139 -1.83 4.20 -20.14
N ASN A 140 -2.58 5.27 -20.41
CA ASN A 140 -3.28 6.02 -19.37
C ASN A 140 -4.39 5.18 -18.72
N GLY A 141 -5.14 4.40 -19.50
CA GLY A 141 -6.15 3.48 -18.98
C GLY A 141 -5.55 2.43 -18.02
N VAL A 142 -4.39 1.88 -18.36
CA VAL A 142 -3.66 0.93 -17.49
C VAL A 142 -3.21 1.62 -16.20
N ALA A 143 -2.68 2.84 -16.28
CA ALA A 143 -2.29 3.61 -15.08
C ALA A 143 -3.48 3.91 -14.14
N VAL A 144 -4.66 4.20 -14.70
CA VAL A 144 -5.90 4.36 -13.93
C VAL A 144 -6.29 3.07 -13.20
N VAL A 145 -6.22 1.94 -13.90
CA VAL A 145 -6.51 0.62 -13.32
C VAL A 145 -5.53 0.32 -12.19
N MET A 146 -4.23 0.52 -12.42
CA MET A 146 -3.19 0.31 -11.40
C MET A 146 -3.45 1.12 -10.12
N LEU A 147 -3.81 2.40 -10.26
CA LEU A 147 -4.17 3.23 -9.11
C LEU A 147 -5.36 2.65 -8.35
N GLY A 148 -6.39 2.17 -9.06
CA GLY A 148 -7.55 1.51 -8.46
C GLY A 148 -7.16 0.26 -7.65
N TYR A 149 -6.38 -0.65 -8.24
CA TYR A 149 -5.88 -1.85 -7.57
C TYR A 149 -5.01 -1.51 -6.36
N PHE A 150 -4.11 -0.53 -6.50
CA PHE A 150 -3.25 -0.09 -5.42
C PHE A 150 -4.06 0.51 -4.26
N PHE A 151 -5.03 1.37 -4.56
CA PHE A 151 -5.91 1.97 -3.56
C PHE A 151 -6.66 0.90 -2.76
N VAL A 152 -7.27 -0.09 -3.43
CA VAL A 152 -7.97 -1.19 -2.76
C VAL A 152 -7.01 -2.00 -1.89
N TYR A 153 -5.83 -2.36 -2.42
CA TYR A 153 -4.85 -3.12 -1.65
C TYR A 153 -4.41 -2.39 -0.38
N VAL A 154 -4.02 -1.12 -0.49
CA VAL A 154 -3.51 -0.34 0.64
C VAL A 154 -4.63 -0.06 1.66
N HIS A 155 -5.82 0.33 1.20
CA HIS A 155 -6.94 0.66 2.07
C HIS A 155 -7.48 -0.58 2.80
N VAL A 156 -7.65 -1.72 2.11
CA VAL A 156 -8.30 -2.91 2.67
C VAL A 156 -7.33 -3.83 3.41
N HIS A 157 -6.09 -3.98 2.93
CA HIS A 157 -5.16 -4.97 3.49
C HIS A 157 -4.13 -4.36 4.44
N SER A 158 -3.64 -3.17 4.15
CA SER A 158 -2.46 -2.64 4.85
C SER A 158 -2.80 -1.66 5.97
N LEU A 159 -3.68 -0.70 5.74
CA LEU A 159 -3.95 0.38 6.70
C LEU A 159 -5.03 0.03 7.72
N SER A 160 -6.18 -0.47 7.25
CA SER A 160 -7.30 -0.78 8.12
C SER A 160 -7.06 -2.03 8.98
N ARG A 161 -6.36 -3.05 8.50
CA ARG A 161 -6.14 -4.27 9.30
C ARG A 161 -5.01 -4.08 10.31
N SER A 162 -3.86 -3.55 9.89
CA SER A 162 -2.67 -3.44 10.75
C SER A 162 -2.83 -2.39 11.84
N THR A 163 -3.33 -1.20 11.49
CA THR A 163 -3.42 -0.12 12.47
C THR A 163 -4.52 -0.37 13.49
N PHE A 164 -5.69 -0.87 13.06
CA PHE A 164 -6.72 -1.25 14.02
C PHE A 164 -6.31 -2.46 14.87
N ALA A 165 -5.61 -3.46 14.32
CA ALA A 165 -5.11 -4.57 15.13
C ALA A 165 -4.15 -4.11 16.25
N LEU A 166 -3.26 -3.15 15.96
CA LEU A 166 -2.35 -2.58 16.97
C LEU A 166 -3.09 -1.69 17.98
N LEU A 167 -4.01 -0.85 17.52
CA LEU A 167 -4.82 -0.01 18.40
C LEU A 167 -5.69 -0.87 19.34
N PHE A 168 -6.40 -1.86 18.81
CA PHE A 168 -7.22 -2.78 19.61
C PHE A 168 -6.38 -3.65 20.55
N ARG A 169 -5.18 -4.07 20.14
CA ARG A 169 -4.24 -4.77 21.05
C ARG A 169 -3.79 -3.86 22.18
N HIS A 170 -3.48 -2.60 21.90
CA HIS A 170 -3.07 -1.62 22.92
C HIS A 170 -4.20 -1.32 23.91
N GLU A 171 -5.39 -0.98 23.40
CA GLU A 171 -6.56 -0.67 24.23
C GLU A 171 -7.08 -1.91 24.99
N GLY A 172 -7.03 -3.09 24.36
CA GLY A 172 -7.38 -4.37 24.99
C GLY A 172 -6.46 -4.71 26.17
N CYS A 173 -5.14 -4.53 26.01
CA CYS A 173 -4.18 -4.69 27.10
C CYS A 173 -4.32 -3.62 28.20
N ARG A 174 -4.86 -2.44 27.88
CA ARG A 174 -5.09 -1.37 28.87
C ARG A 174 -6.35 -1.61 29.70
N SER A 175 -7.39 -2.19 29.10
CA SER A 175 -8.64 -2.51 29.80
C SER A 175 -8.52 -3.73 30.72
N GLU A 176 -7.52 -4.58 30.49
CA GLU A 176 -7.40 -5.85 31.20
C GLU A 176 -6.07 -5.95 31.94
N LYS A 177 -6.13 -6.02 33.28
CA LYS A 177 -4.98 -6.31 34.16
C LYS A 177 -4.49 -7.76 33.98
N ARG A 178 -4.18 -8.18 32.74
CA ARG A 178 -3.66 -9.53 32.46
C ARG A 178 -2.13 -9.50 32.33
N PRO A 179 -1.41 -10.45 32.95
CA PRO A 179 0.04 -10.59 32.79
C PRO A 179 0.43 -10.81 31.31
N ARG A 180 1.56 -10.22 30.89
CA ARG A 180 2.05 -10.18 29.50
C ARG A 180 2.28 -11.56 28.88
N ASP A 181 2.39 -12.59 29.70
CA ASP A 181 2.92 -13.92 29.35
C ASP A 181 1.89 -14.78 28.59
N ARG A 182 0.66 -14.29 28.44
CA ARG A 182 -0.44 -15.01 27.77
C ARG A 182 -0.80 -14.46 26.39
N CYS A 183 0.03 -13.59 25.82
CA CYS A 183 -0.13 -13.15 24.44
C CYS A 183 0.46 -14.18 23.46
N LEU A 184 -0.40 -15.14 23.08
CA LEU A 184 -0.32 -16.14 22.01
C LEU A 184 0.14 -17.56 22.41
N PRO A 185 -0.59 -18.59 21.92
CA PRO A 185 -0.15 -19.17 20.65
C PRO A 185 -1.22 -19.40 19.57
N ASN A 186 -2.52 -19.28 19.83
CA ASN A 186 -3.53 -19.74 18.87
C ASN A 186 -4.46 -18.62 18.37
N THR A 187 -4.22 -18.20 17.14
CA THR A 187 -5.14 -17.38 16.33
C THR A 187 -6.33 -18.24 15.96
N VAL A 188 -7.51 -18.00 16.55
CA VAL A 188 -8.76 -18.60 16.11
C VAL A 188 -9.82 -17.50 16.01
N LEU A 189 -10.34 -17.37 14.78
CA LEU A 189 -11.56 -16.73 14.31
C LEU A 189 -12.16 -15.57 15.13
N TRP A 190 -12.20 -14.40 14.50
CA TRP A 190 -13.39 -13.56 14.57
C TRP A 190 -13.92 -13.36 13.15
N GLN A 191 -14.84 -14.25 12.77
CA GLN A 191 -15.93 -13.86 11.88
C GLN A 191 -16.63 -12.68 12.56
N THR A 192 -16.70 -11.55 11.88
CA THR A 192 -17.49 -10.39 12.28
C THR A 192 -18.96 -10.80 12.45
N PRO A 193 -19.58 -10.66 13.62
CA PRO A 193 -20.98 -10.31 13.65
C PRO A 193 -21.04 -8.79 13.42
N PHE A 194 -21.60 -8.39 12.28
CA PHE A 194 -22.15 -7.04 12.15
C PHE A 194 -23.07 -6.80 13.36
N PRO A 195 -22.93 -5.68 14.10
CA PRO A 195 -23.94 -5.33 15.09
C PRO A 195 -25.25 -5.05 14.33
N GLN A 196 -26.25 -5.88 14.56
CA GLN A 196 -27.64 -5.50 14.30
C GLN A 196 -27.91 -4.25 15.14
N LEU A 197 -28.10 -3.12 14.45
CA LEU A 197 -28.60 -1.91 15.06
C LEU A 197 -29.99 -2.21 15.62
N CYS A 198 -30.15 -1.94 16.92
CA CYS A 198 -31.43 -1.96 17.60
C CYS A 198 -32.46 -1.12 16.85
N GLY A 199 -33.61 -1.72 16.60
CA GLY A 199 -34.90 -1.14 16.27
C GLY A 199 -35.97 -2.13 16.73
#